data_AF-A0A448BQD6-F1
#
_entry.id   AF-A0A448BQD6-F1
#
_cell.length_a   1.000
_cell.length_b   1.000
_cell.length_c   1.000
_cell.angle_alpha   90.00
_cell.angle_beta   90.00
_cell.angle_gamma   90.00
#
_symmetry.space_group_name_H-M   'P 1'
#
loop_
_entity.id
_entity.type
_entity.pdbx_description
1 polymer ?
#
loop_
_entity_poly.entity_id
_entity_poly.type
_entity_poly.pdbx_seq_one_letter_code
_entity_poly.pdbx_strand_id
1 'polypeptide(L)'
;MSAIALYDYLERLTSLMRAWSREQPLVAELQPVQLSALHYLARCNRYSDTPLGVTEYLGLTKGTVSQSLKVLEGRGLISKLPDARDRRSVHLRLTDAGRALIEAVIPPQFLEQAVTALGEKGEHLQGLLRDLLVVIQRQEDVPGFGLCRSCRFHQRRAGSPFCGLTGEPLSAVDAELICREHQACG
;
A
#
# COMPACT_ATOMS: atom_id res chain seq x y z
N MET A 1 -2.22 0.32 -28.78
CA MET A 1 -3.37 0.41 -27.87
C MET A 1 -3.69 1.87 -27.66
N SER A 2 -4.96 2.26 -27.70
CA SER A 2 -5.35 3.64 -27.35
C SER A 2 -5.30 3.78 -25.84
N ALA A 3 -4.68 4.86 -25.33
CA ALA A 3 -4.70 5.20 -23.91
C ALA A 3 -6.14 5.34 -23.37
N ILE A 4 -7.09 5.68 -24.23
CA ILE A 4 -8.51 5.83 -23.88
C ILE A 4 -9.11 4.50 -23.42
N ALA A 5 -8.89 3.40 -24.14
CA ALA A 5 -9.47 2.11 -23.75
C ALA A 5 -8.93 1.63 -22.39
N LEU A 6 -7.62 1.82 -22.15
CA LEU A 6 -7.02 1.48 -20.87
C LEU A 6 -7.58 2.36 -19.74
N TYR A 7 -7.73 3.67 -19.97
CA TYR A 7 -8.37 4.58 -19.04
C TYR A 7 -9.80 4.15 -18.70
N ASP A 8 -10.61 3.82 -19.70
CA ASP A 8 -11.99 3.38 -19.51
C ASP A 8 -12.07 2.11 -18.65
N TYR A 9 -11.16 1.16 -18.86
CA TYR A 9 -11.07 -0.05 -18.03
C TYR A 9 -10.67 0.26 -16.59
N LEU A 10 -9.63 1.09 -16.38
CA LEU A 10 -9.17 1.47 -15.04
C LEU A 10 -10.27 2.22 -14.27
N GLU A 11 -10.96 3.15 -14.94
CA GLU A 11 -12.05 3.91 -14.31
C GLU A 11 -13.25 3.01 -14.01
N ARG A 12 -13.61 2.09 -14.92
CA ARG A 12 -14.72 1.17 -14.66
C ARG A 12 -14.42 0.21 -13.51
N LEU A 13 -13.19 -0.33 -13.44
CA LEU A 13 -12.76 -1.18 -12.33
C LEU A 13 -12.73 -0.41 -11.01
N THR A 14 -12.22 0.82 -11.00
CA THR A 14 -12.22 1.69 -9.82
C THR A 14 -13.64 1.97 -9.33
N SER A 15 -14.57 2.24 -10.25
CA SER A 15 -16.00 2.44 -9.95
C SER A 15 -16.63 1.20 -9.32
N LEU A 16 -16.35 0.00 -9.86
CA LEU A 16 -16.83 -1.27 -9.31
C LEU A 16 -16.25 -1.56 -7.92
N MET A 17 -14.95 -1.31 -7.71
CA MET A 17 -14.33 -1.44 -6.39
C MET A 17 -14.97 -0.52 -5.35
N ARG A 18 -15.28 0.73 -5.74
CA ARG A 18 -15.98 1.69 -4.86
C ARG A 18 -17.42 1.27 -4.58
N ALA A 19 -18.12 0.68 -5.55
CA ALA A 19 -19.47 0.14 -5.35
C ALA A 19 -19.45 -1.03 -4.36
N TRP A 20 -18.58 -2.00 -4.58
CA TRP A 20 -18.38 -3.12 -3.67
C TRP A 20 -18.05 -2.66 -2.24
N SER A 21 -17.15 -1.68 -2.09
CA SER A 21 -16.76 -1.17 -0.77
C SER A 21 -17.93 -0.55 0.00
N ARG A 22 -18.94 0.02 -0.69
CA ARG A 22 -20.14 0.57 -0.01
C ARG A 22 -21.10 -0.54 0.41
N GLU A 23 -21.15 -1.62 -0.35
CA GLU A 23 -22.03 -2.77 -0.09
C GLU A 23 -21.43 -3.72 0.96
N GLN A 24 -20.12 -3.68 1.20
CA GLN A 24 -19.45 -4.55 2.15
C GLN A 24 -19.72 -4.12 3.61
N PRO A 25 -20.50 -4.87 4.41
CA PRO A 25 -20.97 -4.40 5.71
C PRO A 25 -19.86 -4.05 6.70
N LEU A 26 -18.74 -4.79 6.66
CA LEU A 26 -17.60 -4.57 7.55
C LEU A 26 -16.91 -3.22 7.35
N VAL A 27 -17.02 -2.63 6.15
CA VAL A 27 -16.36 -1.35 5.80
C VAL A 27 -17.33 -0.30 5.28
N ALA A 28 -18.64 -0.55 5.35
CA ALA A 28 -19.67 0.36 4.85
C ALA A 28 -19.61 1.76 5.50
N GLU A 29 -19.16 1.82 6.75
CA GLU A 29 -18.99 3.08 7.48
C GLU A 29 -17.63 3.77 7.23
N LEU A 30 -16.72 3.15 6.48
CA LEU A 30 -15.42 3.74 6.13
C LEU A 30 -15.51 4.46 4.79
N GLN A 31 -14.94 5.65 4.74
CA GLN A 31 -14.72 6.32 3.45
C GLN A 31 -13.65 5.55 2.66
N PRO A 32 -13.71 5.58 1.31
CA PRO A 32 -12.73 4.87 0.47
C PRO A 32 -11.28 5.20 0.83
N VAL A 33 -10.98 6.47 1.12
CA VAL A 33 -9.64 6.91 1.55
C VAL A 33 -9.18 6.27 2.87
N GLN A 34 -10.10 6.04 3.80
CA GLN A 34 -9.79 5.42 5.09
C GLN A 34 -9.48 3.93 4.90
N LEU A 35 -10.25 3.24 4.05
CA LEU A 35 -9.97 1.84 3.69
C LEU A 35 -8.64 1.72 2.94
N SER A 36 -8.36 2.62 1.99
CA SER A 36 -7.06 2.66 1.30
C SER A 36 -5.88 2.90 2.25
N ALA A 37 -6.04 3.80 3.23
CA ALA A 37 -5.01 4.04 4.24
C ALA A 37 -4.76 2.82 5.13
N LEU A 38 -5.82 2.14 5.59
CA LEU A 38 -5.68 0.88 6.35
C LEU A 38 -4.99 -0.21 5.52
N HIS A 39 -5.39 -0.37 4.25
CA HIS A 39 -4.78 -1.34 3.36
C HIS A 39 -3.29 -1.06 3.13
N TYR A 40 -2.93 0.21 2.91
CA TYR A 40 -1.52 0.62 2.80
C TYR A 40 -0.75 0.31 4.09
N LEU A 41 -1.28 0.67 5.26
CA LEU A 41 -0.64 0.39 6.56
C LEU A 41 -0.52 -1.11 6.85
N ALA A 42 -1.42 -1.94 6.30
CA ALA A 42 -1.30 -3.41 6.36
C ALA A 42 -0.13 -3.94 5.52
N ARG A 43 0.29 -3.18 4.51
CA ARG A 43 1.23 -3.61 3.47
C ARG A 43 2.55 -2.86 3.45
N CYS A 44 2.78 -1.93 4.36
CA CYS A 44 4.00 -1.12 4.38
C CYS A 44 4.95 -1.52 5.52
N ASN A 45 6.25 -1.40 5.28
CA ASN A 45 7.26 -1.66 6.31
C ASN A 45 7.41 -0.45 7.26
N ARG A 46 8.29 -0.61 8.25
CA ARG A 46 8.58 0.45 9.24
C ARG A 46 9.25 1.73 8.71
N TYR A 47 9.67 1.77 7.45
CA TYR A 47 10.16 3.01 6.81
C TYR A 47 9.04 3.81 6.14
N SER A 48 7.84 3.24 6.12
CA SER A 48 6.71 3.70 5.34
C SER A 48 5.45 3.95 6.16
N ASP A 49 5.44 3.52 7.42
CA ASP A 49 4.32 3.56 8.34
C ASP A 49 4.15 4.93 9.01
N THR A 50 4.36 6.02 8.27
CA THR A 50 4.22 7.40 8.78
C THR A 50 3.08 8.14 8.07
N PRO A 51 2.54 9.23 8.64
CA PRO A 51 1.56 10.06 7.94
C PRO A 51 2.06 10.57 6.58
N LEU A 52 3.37 10.84 6.46
CA LEU A 52 3.98 11.23 5.19
C LEU A 52 3.95 10.07 4.19
N GLY A 53 4.29 8.85 4.61
CA GLY A 53 4.20 7.67 3.76
C GLY A 53 2.78 7.44 3.22
N VAL A 54 1.76 7.57 4.07
CA VAL A 54 0.34 7.48 3.64
C VAL A 54 0.00 8.60 2.64
N THR A 55 0.47 9.82 2.89
CA THR A 55 0.24 11.00 2.03
C THR A 55 0.79 10.78 0.62
N GLU A 56 2.06 10.38 0.54
CA GLU A 56 2.74 10.18 -0.73
C GLU A 56 2.21 8.96 -1.49
N TYR A 57 1.97 7.84 -0.79
CA TYR A 57 1.47 6.62 -1.42
C TYR A 57 0.07 6.79 -2.03
N LEU A 58 -0.82 7.49 -1.32
CA LEU A 58 -2.18 7.72 -1.79
C LEU A 58 -2.31 8.92 -2.74
N GLY A 59 -1.25 9.73 -2.90
CA GLY A 59 -1.30 10.96 -3.71
C GLY A 59 -2.31 11.99 -3.18
N LEU A 60 -2.49 12.07 -1.85
CA LEU A 60 -3.48 12.93 -1.21
C LEU A 60 -2.84 14.09 -0.47
N THR A 61 -3.63 15.10 -0.11
CA THR A 61 -3.14 16.22 0.69
C THR A 61 -2.93 15.81 2.15
N LYS A 62 -1.99 16.49 2.83
CA LYS A 62 -1.73 16.31 4.27
C LYS A 62 -3.00 16.48 5.12
N GLY A 63 -3.88 17.41 4.74
CA GLY A 63 -5.14 17.65 5.46
C GLY A 63 -6.09 16.46 5.35
N THR A 64 -6.30 15.94 4.14
CA THR A 64 -7.15 14.77 3.89
C THR A 64 -6.65 13.53 4.63
N VAL A 65 -5.34 13.27 4.59
CA VAL A 65 -4.73 12.15 5.30
C VAL A 65 -4.84 12.32 6.81
N SER A 66 -4.53 13.51 7.35
CA SER A 66 -4.61 13.76 8.79
C SER A 66 -6.01 13.53 9.33
N GLN A 67 -7.04 14.00 8.62
CA GLN A 67 -8.43 13.77 9.01
C GLN A 67 -8.81 12.29 8.93
N SER A 68 -8.38 11.58 7.87
CA SER A 68 -8.64 10.15 7.71
C SER A 68 -7.99 9.33 8.82
N LEU A 69 -6.72 9.60 9.15
CA LEU A 69 -6.00 8.94 10.23
C LEU A 69 -6.64 9.21 11.59
N LYS A 70 -7.13 10.43 11.84
CA LYS A 70 -7.84 10.77 13.08
C LYS A 70 -9.13 9.95 13.23
N VAL A 71 -9.88 9.74 12.15
CA VAL A 71 -11.09 8.90 12.18
C VAL A 71 -10.73 7.44 12.45
N LEU A 72 -9.70 6.91 11.77
CA LEU A 72 -9.24 5.54 11.97
C LEU A 72 -8.73 5.28 13.39
N GLU A 73 -8.00 6.23 13.96
CA GLU A 73 -7.52 6.19 15.35
C GLU A 73 -8.70 6.27 16.34
N GLY A 74 -9.65 7.18 16.11
CA GLY A 74 -10.86 7.29 16.93
C GLY A 74 -11.75 6.04 16.89
N ARG A 75 -11.67 5.26 15.82
CA ARG A 75 -12.32 3.94 15.70
C ARG A 75 -11.48 2.78 16.25
N GLY A 76 -10.29 3.05 16.77
CA GLY A 76 -9.40 2.02 17.32
C GLY A 76 -8.83 1.06 16.27
N LEU A 77 -8.80 1.44 14.98
CA LEU A 77 -8.26 0.61 13.90
C LEU A 77 -6.76 0.83 13.68
N ILE A 78 -6.25 1.99 14.12
CA ILE A 78 -4.82 2.29 14.13
C ILE A 78 -4.41 2.87 15.48
N SER A 79 -3.11 2.80 15.76
CA SER A 79 -2.45 3.47 16.88
C SER A 79 -1.27 4.31 16.39
N LYS A 80 -0.99 5.39 17.11
CA LYS A 80 0.18 6.26 16.91
C LYS A 80 1.24 5.97 17.95
N LEU A 81 2.46 5.74 17.50
CA LEU A 81 3.62 5.49 18.33
C LEU A 81 4.70 6.55 18.01
N PRO A 82 5.14 7.36 18.99
CA PRO A 82 6.25 8.27 18.77
C PRO A 82 7.49 7.50 18.31
N ASP A 83 8.23 8.07 17.36
CA ASP A 83 9.52 7.50 16.97
C ASP A 83 10.52 7.64 18.14
N ALA A 84 11.28 6.58 18.39
CA ALA A 84 12.19 6.49 19.53
C ALA A 84 13.42 7.41 19.39
N ARG A 85 13.79 7.78 18.16
CA ARG A 85 14.95 8.60 17.80
C ARG A 85 14.56 10.04 17.51
N ASP A 86 13.41 10.28 16.86
CA ASP A 86 12.87 11.61 16.57
C ASP A 86 11.43 11.76 17.07
N ARG A 87 11.24 12.43 18.22
CA ARG A 87 9.91 12.66 18.80
C ARG A 87 8.98 13.51 17.92
N ARG A 88 9.48 14.13 16.86
CA ARG A 88 8.66 14.86 15.87
C ARG A 88 8.05 13.92 14.83
N SER A 89 8.58 12.70 14.70
CA SER A 89 8.05 11.64 13.85
C SER A 89 7.13 10.70 14.64
N VAL A 90 6.15 10.13 13.95
CA VAL A 90 5.16 9.21 14.51
C VAL A 90 4.97 8.06 13.53
N HIS A 91 5.06 6.84 14.07
CA HIS A 91 4.68 5.62 13.36
C HIS A 91 3.20 5.31 13.59
N LEU A 92 2.58 4.74 12.56
CA LEU A 92 1.21 4.31 12.50
C LEU A 92 1.20 2.78 12.46
N ARG A 93 0.50 2.14 13.38
CA ARG A 93 0.35 0.68 13.40
C ARG A 93 -1.12 0.31 13.35
N LEU A 94 -1.47 -0.71 12.58
CA LEU A 94 -2.76 -1.37 12.73
C LEU A 94 -2.87 -1.94 14.14
N THR A 95 -4.01 -1.75 14.77
CA THR A 95 -4.40 -2.54 15.94
C THR A 95 -4.82 -3.94 15.50
N ASP A 96 -5.05 -4.84 16.45
CA ASP A 96 -5.59 -6.19 16.14
C ASP A 96 -6.95 -6.08 15.44
N ALA A 97 -7.80 -5.13 15.85
CA ALA A 97 -9.07 -4.86 15.19
C ALA A 97 -8.88 -4.36 13.75
N GLY A 98 -7.94 -3.43 13.52
CA GLY A 98 -7.62 -2.95 12.18
C GLY A 98 -7.06 -4.03 11.25
N ARG A 99 -6.23 -4.92 11.79
CA ARG A 99 -5.68 -6.07 11.05
C ARG A 99 -6.77 -7.07 10.69
N ALA A 100 -7.57 -7.50 11.66
CA ALA A 100 -8.68 -8.43 11.43
C ALA A 100 -9.67 -7.87 10.40
N LEU A 101 -9.94 -6.56 10.45
CA LEU A 101 -10.80 -5.90 9.46
C LEU A 101 -10.24 -6.00 8.04
N ILE A 102 -8.95 -5.69 7.84
CA ILE A 102 -8.33 -5.77 6.51
C ILE A 102 -8.26 -7.21 6.01
N GLU A 103 -7.89 -8.16 6.86
CA GLU A 103 -7.85 -9.58 6.50
C GLU A 103 -9.22 -10.14 6.10
N ALA A 104 -10.31 -9.62 6.69
CA ALA A 104 -11.67 -10.05 6.36
C ALA A 104 -12.22 -9.46 5.05
N VAL A 105 -11.61 -8.39 4.51
CA VAL A 105 -12.16 -7.68 3.34
C VAL A 105 -11.23 -7.61 2.14
N ILE A 106 -9.93 -7.85 2.31
CA ILE A 106 -8.94 -7.79 1.23
C ILE A 106 -8.24 -9.16 1.06
N PRO A 107 -8.13 -9.68 -0.18
CA PRO A 107 -8.71 -9.15 -1.41
C PRO A 107 -10.24 -9.31 -1.45
N PRO A 108 -10.96 -8.44 -2.17
CA PRO A 108 -12.38 -8.66 -2.44
C PRO A 108 -12.61 -9.97 -3.19
N GLN A 109 -13.60 -10.76 -2.76
CA GLN A 109 -13.89 -12.07 -3.34
C GLN A 109 -14.12 -12.02 -4.87
N PHE A 110 -14.79 -10.97 -5.37
CA PHE A 110 -15.03 -10.83 -6.82
C PHE A 110 -13.72 -10.68 -7.61
N LEU A 111 -12.71 -10.02 -7.03
CA LEU A 111 -11.40 -9.83 -7.67
C LEU A 111 -10.62 -11.14 -7.66
N GLU A 112 -10.67 -11.87 -6.55
CA GLU A 112 -10.05 -13.20 -6.44
C GLU A 112 -10.63 -14.19 -7.45
N GLN A 113 -11.97 -14.20 -7.59
CA GLN A 113 -12.67 -15.00 -8.59
C GLN A 113 -12.28 -14.61 -10.03
N ALA A 114 -12.17 -13.31 -10.31
CA ALA A 114 -11.77 -12.82 -11.63
C ALA A 114 -10.34 -13.23 -11.99
N VAL A 115 -9.39 -13.08 -11.07
CA VAL A 115 -8.00 -13.51 -11.27
C VAL A 115 -7.92 -15.03 -11.47
N THR A 116 -8.65 -15.80 -10.66
CA THR A 116 -8.72 -17.26 -10.79
C THR A 116 -9.28 -17.69 -12.15
N ALA A 117 -10.35 -17.05 -12.61
CA ALA A 117 -10.97 -17.34 -13.90
C ALA A 117 -10.05 -17.00 -15.09
N LEU A 118 -9.14 -16.05 -14.93
CA LEU A 118 -8.16 -15.68 -15.95
C LEU A 118 -6.97 -16.66 -16.03
N GLY A 119 -6.70 -17.43 -14.98
CA GLY A 119 -5.54 -18.33 -14.90
C GLY A 119 -4.22 -17.60 -15.17
N GLU A 120 -3.38 -18.16 -16.04
CA GLU A 120 -2.08 -17.56 -16.44
C GLU A 120 -2.21 -16.13 -16.98
N LYS A 121 -3.34 -15.78 -17.61
CA LYS A 121 -3.58 -14.41 -18.08
C LYS A 121 -3.68 -13.42 -16.92
N GLY A 122 -4.17 -13.86 -15.76
CA GLY A 122 -4.25 -13.05 -14.55
C GLY A 122 -2.87 -12.69 -14.01
N GLU A 123 -1.96 -13.68 -13.95
CA GLU A 123 -0.56 -13.46 -13.55
C GLU A 123 0.16 -12.53 -14.53
N HIS A 124 -0.06 -12.74 -15.83
CA HIS A 124 0.50 -11.87 -16.86
C HIS A 124 -0.03 -10.43 -16.75
N LEU A 125 -1.34 -10.25 -16.55
CA LEU A 125 -1.96 -8.94 -16.33
C LEU A 125 -1.38 -8.23 -15.10
N GLN A 126 -1.18 -8.94 -13.98
CA GLN A 126 -0.56 -8.37 -12.79
C GLN A 126 0.87 -7.88 -13.09
N GLY A 127 1.64 -8.64 -13.88
CA GLY A 127 2.95 -8.22 -14.37
C GLY A 127 2.89 -6.92 -15.18
N LEU A 128 2.00 -6.87 -16.17
CA LEU A 128 1.83 -5.70 -17.03
C LEU A 128 1.38 -4.46 -16.27
N LEU A 129 0.48 -4.59 -15.29
CA LEU A 129 0.02 -3.47 -14.45
C LEU A 129 1.16 -2.93 -13.56
N ARG A 130 2.00 -3.81 -13.01
CA ARG A 130 3.19 -3.39 -12.26
C ARG A 130 4.16 -2.63 -13.16
N ASP A 131 4.42 -3.14 -14.36
CA ASP A 131 5.38 -2.52 -15.27
C ASP A 131 4.86 -1.16 -15.77
N LEU A 132 3.56 -1.06 -16.05
CA LEU A 132 2.87 0.20 -16.35
C LEU A 132 3.02 1.21 -15.20
N LEU A 133 2.79 0.77 -13.95
CA LEU A 133 2.93 1.63 -12.77
C LEU A 133 4.36 2.18 -12.65
N VAL A 134 5.38 1.33 -12.82
CA VAL A 134 6.79 1.76 -12.77
C VAL A 134 7.12 2.78 -13.85
N VAL A 135 6.59 2.61 -15.07
CA VAL A 135 6.80 3.59 -16.15
C VAL A 135 6.17 4.93 -15.80
N ILE A 136 4.92 4.95 -15.33
CA ILE A 136 4.23 6.19 -14.94
C ILE A 136 4.98 6.89 -13.81
N GLN A 137 5.36 6.17 -12.76
CA GLN A 137 6.05 6.77 -11.61
C GLN A 137 7.38 7.42 -11.99
N ARG A 138 8.13 6.80 -12.91
CA ARG A 138 9.39 7.36 -13.43
C ARG A 138 9.15 8.61 -14.28
N GLN A 139 8.07 8.64 -15.06
CA GLN A 139 7.77 9.78 -15.95
C GLN A 139 7.22 10.99 -15.19
N GLU A 140 6.43 10.76 -14.14
CA GLU A 140 5.81 11.81 -13.33
C GLU A 140 6.69 12.26 -12.14
N ASP A 141 7.91 11.70 -12.00
CA ASP A 141 8.85 11.97 -10.89
C ASP A 141 8.20 11.84 -9.49
N VAL A 142 7.36 10.81 -9.32
CA VAL A 142 6.69 10.52 -8.05
C VAL A 142 7.36 9.34 -7.32
N PRO A 143 7.21 9.21 -5.99
CA PRO A 143 7.79 8.11 -5.24
C PRO A 143 7.39 6.73 -5.79
N GLY A 144 8.39 5.87 -6.00
CA GLY A 144 8.22 4.58 -6.69
C GLY A 144 7.49 3.51 -5.87
N PHE A 145 7.56 3.53 -4.54
CA PHE A 145 6.94 2.54 -3.63
C PHE A 145 6.89 1.09 -4.16
N GLY A 146 7.82 0.25 -3.71
CA GLY A 146 7.87 -1.16 -4.11
C GLY A 146 8.13 -2.09 -2.93
N LEU A 147 8.03 -3.40 -3.17
CA LEU A 147 8.39 -4.39 -2.16
C LEU A 147 9.87 -4.23 -1.80
N CYS A 148 10.19 -4.16 -0.52
CA CYS A 148 11.55 -3.86 -0.06
C CYS A 148 12.59 -4.82 -0.68
N ARG A 149 12.27 -6.11 -0.84
CA ARG A 149 13.14 -7.12 -1.47
C ARG A 149 13.48 -6.87 -2.94
N SER A 150 12.70 -6.07 -3.65
CA SER A 150 12.98 -5.68 -5.04
C SER A 150 13.66 -4.31 -5.15
N CYS A 151 14.01 -3.68 -4.03
CA CYS A 151 14.74 -2.41 -4.01
C CYS A 151 16.20 -2.62 -4.38
N ARG A 152 16.79 -1.71 -5.15
CA ARG A 152 18.22 -1.72 -5.48
C ARG A 152 19.14 -1.68 -4.24
N PHE A 153 18.63 -1.17 -3.11
CA PHE A 153 19.36 -1.10 -1.86
C PHE A 153 19.22 -2.36 -1.00
N HIS A 154 18.35 -3.30 -1.38
CA HIS A 154 18.15 -4.53 -0.62
C HIS A 154 19.37 -5.44 -0.73
N GLN A 155 19.88 -5.90 0.41
CA GLN A 155 21.04 -6.76 0.51
C GLN A 155 20.74 -7.94 1.45
N ARG A 156 21.58 -8.98 1.36
CA ARG A 156 21.65 -10.02 2.39
C ARG A 156 23.00 -9.94 3.09
N ARG A 157 22.99 -9.83 4.43
CA ARG A 157 24.20 -9.87 5.27
C ARG A 157 24.07 -11.03 6.25
N ALA A 158 25.07 -11.92 6.25
CA ALA A 158 25.03 -13.16 7.04
C ALA A 158 23.73 -13.97 6.85
N GLY A 159 23.18 -13.97 5.64
CA GLY A 159 21.93 -14.66 5.31
C GLY A 159 20.63 -13.93 5.66
N SER A 160 20.69 -12.84 6.44
CA SER A 160 19.51 -12.04 6.82
C SER A 160 19.29 -10.83 5.91
N PRO A 161 18.03 -10.42 5.69
CA PRO A 161 17.70 -9.18 4.98
C PRO A 161 18.34 -7.94 5.61
N PHE A 162 18.83 -7.03 4.78
CA PHE A 162 19.51 -5.80 5.22
C PHE A 162 19.24 -4.66 4.24
N CYS A 163 19.00 -3.45 4.76
CA CYS A 163 18.81 -2.26 3.95
C CYS A 163 20.15 -1.52 3.77
N GLY A 164 20.69 -1.51 2.55
CA GLY A 164 21.92 -0.80 2.22
C GLY A 164 21.82 0.72 2.28
N LEU A 165 20.60 1.28 2.19
CA LEU A 165 20.37 2.73 2.29
C LEU A 165 20.40 3.22 3.73
N THR A 166 19.65 2.58 4.62
CA THR A 166 19.55 2.97 6.04
C THR A 166 20.68 2.39 6.88
N GLY A 167 21.36 1.34 6.40
CA GLY A 167 22.39 0.64 7.16
C GLY A 167 21.85 -0.25 8.28
N GLU A 168 20.59 -0.68 8.20
CA GLU A 168 19.91 -1.42 9.26
C GLU A 168 19.50 -2.85 8.85
N PRO A 169 19.51 -3.82 9.78
CA PRO A 169 18.99 -5.16 9.54
C PRO A 169 17.47 -5.13 9.38
N LEU A 170 16.94 -5.83 8.38
CA LEU A 170 15.50 -5.93 8.12
C LEU A 170 14.95 -7.25 8.67
N SER A 171 13.72 -7.22 9.19
CA SER A 171 13.00 -8.46 9.44
C SER A 171 12.61 -9.13 8.11
N ALA A 172 12.36 -10.44 8.13
CA ALA A 172 11.83 -11.14 6.94
C ALA A 172 10.50 -10.55 6.47
N VAL A 173 9.68 -10.08 7.42
CA VAL A 173 8.40 -9.41 7.12
C VAL A 173 8.62 -8.06 6.45
N ASP A 174 9.50 -7.20 6.99
CA ASP A 174 9.78 -5.88 6.39
C ASP A 174 10.30 -5.98 4.95
N ALA A 175 11.04 -7.05 4.63
CA ALA A 175 11.55 -7.31 3.29
C ALA A 175 10.44 -7.59 2.27
N GLU A 176 9.30 -8.14 2.69
CA GLU A 176 8.15 -8.48 1.84
C GLU A 176 7.09 -7.37 1.77
N LEU A 177 7.31 -6.24 2.44
CA LEU A 177 6.37 -5.12 2.52
C LEU A 177 6.81 -3.94 1.64
N ILE A 178 5.84 -3.08 1.33
CA ILE A 178 6.02 -1.83 0.58
C ILE A 178 6.97 -0.91 1.35
N CYS A 179 7.94 -0.36 0.64
CA CYS A 179 8.94 0.56 1.17
C CYS A 179 8.90 1.87 0.37
N ARG A 180 8.84 3.00 1.09
CA ARG A 180 8.86 4.37 0.57
C ARG A 180 10.22 4.70 -0.04
N GLU A 181 11.27 4.19 0.59
CA GLU A 181 12.65 4.31 0.13
C GLU A 181 12.98 3.37 -1.04
N HIS A 182 11.99 2.66 -1.58
CA HIS A 182 12.19 1.78 -2.72
C HIS A 182 12.66 2.56 -3.94
N GLN A 183 13.72 2.04 -4.56
CA GLN A 183 14.14 2.45 -5.88
C GLN A 183 14.26 1.20 -6.74
N ALA A 184 13.59 1.21 -7.88
CA ALA A 184 13.64 0.12 -8.84
C ALA A 184 15.10 -0.16 -9.26
N CYS A 185 15.44 -1.44 -9.42
CA CYS A 185 16.68 -1.82 -10.10
C CYS A 185 16.64 -1.24 -11.52
N GLY A 186 17.76 -0.63 -11.93
CA GLY A 186 17.95 -0.10 -13.28
C GLY A 186 17.95 -1.20 -14.33
#